data_AF-A0A7J5WDN6-F1
#
_entry.id   AF-A0A7J5WDN6-F1
#
_cell.length_a   1.000
_cell.length_b   1.000
_cell.length_c   1.000
_cell.angle_alpha   90.00
_cell.angle_beta   90.00
_cell.angle_gamma   90.00
#
_symmetry.space_group_name_H-M   'P 1'
#
loop_
_entity.id
_entity.type
_entity.pdbx_description
1 polymer ?
#
loop_
_entity_poly.entity_id
_entity_poly.type
_entity_poly.pdbx_seq_one_letter_code
_entity_poly.pdbx_strand_id
1 'polypeptide(L)'
;MGVLFTQGIPAERAWSGPYLLSLRLGHFDLERMVRSPEEVARAFETAPALHRFVRTLPGWVCSAASRLLDEYDGRAASIWPPGAHVIDVTERLLKFRGIGEKKAAMAVEILARSFGVPLAGLECGTVAYDVHVRRVFLRAGLVEHDTAMDVHRAAEAACPEAPGSLDLATWLIGREWCRPRVPDCERCRLGTVCPRYVDRTVVGVGARSARP
;
A
#
# COMPACT_ATOMS: atom_id res chain seq x y z
N MET A 1 2.81 -1.53 -11.46
CA MET A 1 2.19 -2.88 -11.37
C MET A 1 2.17 -3.47 -9.97
N GLY A 2 3.28 -3.52 -9.21
CA GLY A 2 3.33 -4.15 -7.88
C GLY A 2 2.25 -3.69 -6.89
N VAL A 3 1.96 -2.38 -6.87
CA VAL A 3 0.88 -1.79 -6.04
C VAL A 3 -0.47 -2.49 -6.23
N LEU A 4 -0.82 -2.94 -7.44
CA LEU A 4 -2.09 -3.64 -7.69
C LEU A 4 -2.21 -4.96 -6.90
N PHE A 5 -1.09 -5.64 -6.67
CA PHE A 5 -0.99 -6.91 -5.95
C PHE A 5 -1.05 -6.77 -4.43
N THR A 6 -0.96 -5.55 -3.89
CA THR A 6 -0.85 -5.29 -2.43
C THR A 6 -2.20 -5.41 -1.70
N GLN A 7 -2.84 -6.57 -1.81
CA GLN A 7 -4.11 -6.83 -1.16
C GLN A 7 -4.31 -8.30 -0.83
N GLY A 8 -4.53 -8.59 0.45
CA GLY A 8 -5.01 -9.91 0.84
C GLY A 8 -4.00 -11.05 0.72
N ILE A 9 -2.74 -10.73 0.46
CA ILE A 9 -1.61 -11.66 0.49
C ILE A 9 -0.44 -10.97 1.23
N PRO A 10 0.56 -11.73 1.72
CA PRO A 10 1.76 -11.14 2.30
C PRO A 10 2.46 -10.18 1.34
N ALA A 11 3.06 -9.12 1.89
CA ALA A 11 3.71 -8.06 1.10
C ALA A 11 4.81 -8.64 0.19
N GLU A 12 5.59 -9.59 0.70
CA GLU A 12 6.66 -10.26 -0.03
C GLU A 12 6.12 -10.92 -1.31
N ARG A 13 5.00 -11.64 -1.19
CA ARG A 13 4.34 -12.28 -2.34
C ARG A 13 3.74 -11.24 -3.29
N ALA A 14 3.16 -10.16 -2.77
CA ALA A 14 2.58 -9.10 -3.59
C ALA A 14 3.63 -8.41 -4.46
N TRP A 15 4.77 -8.04 -3.87
CA TRP A 15 5.84 -7.34 -4.57
C TRP A 15 6.58 -8.25 -5.57
N SER A 16 6.65 -9.56 -5.33
CA SER A 16 7.12 -10.53 -6.34
C SER A 16 6.14 -10.74 -7.50
N GLY A 17 4.88 -10.32 -7.36
CA GLY A 17 3.80 -10.58 -8.32
C GLY A 17 4.12 -10.21 -9.78
N PRO A 18 4.55 -8.96 -10.07
CA PRO A 18 4.89 -8.55 -11.44
C PRO A 18 6.02 -9.38 -12.06
N TYR A 19 7.04 -9.75 -11.29
CA TYR A 19 8.15 -10.59 -11.76
C TYR A 19 7.68 -12.02 -12.06
N LEU A 20 6.87 -12.61 -11.17
CA LEU A 20 6.29 -13.93 -11.40
C LEU A 20 5.33 -13.92 -12.60
N LEU A 21 4.60 -12.83 -12.81
CA LEU A 21 3.78 -12.64 -14.00
C LEU A 21 4.65 -12.62 -15.26
N SER A 22 5.76 -11.86 -15.26
CA SER A 22 6.64 -11.80 -16.42
C SER A 22 7.25 -13.15 -16.77
N LEU A 23 7.61 -13.95 -15.76
CA LEU A 23 8.11 -15.31 -15.98
C LEU A 23 7.06 -16.23 -16.63
N ARG A 24 5.79 -16.12 -16.23
CA ARG A 24 4.70 -16.92 -16.80
C ARG A 24 4.33 -16.52 -18.21
N LEU A 25 4.39 -15.22 -18.51
CA LEU A 25 4.15 -14.69 -19.85
C LEU A 25 5.36 -14.85 -20.78
N GLY A 26 6.57 -14.97 -20.23
CA GLY A 26 7.82 -14.92 -20.99
C GLY A 26 8.21 -13.51 -21.45
N HIS A 27 7.50 -12.47 -21.00
CA HIS A 27 7.75 -11.07 -21.34
C HIS A 27 7.14 -10.13 -20.30
N PHE A 28 7.43 -8.83 -20.40
CA PHE A 28 6.77 -7.77 -19.63
C PHE A 28 6.47 -6.58 -20.55
N ASP A 29 5.69 -6.86 -21.59
CA ASP A 29 5.38 -5.97 -22.71
C ASP A 29 3.90 -5.57 -22.57
N LEU A 30 3.67 -4.26 -22.39
CA LEU A 30 2.34 -3.72 -22.11
C LEU A 30 1.38 -3.93 -23.28
N GLU A 31 1.84 -3.77 -24.52
CA GLU A 31 1.00 -3.92 -25.71
C GLU A 31 0.54 -5.37 -25.88
N ARG A 32 1.44 -6.33 -25.65
CA ARG A 32 1.08 -7.76 -25.65
C ARG A 32 0.07 -8.08 -24.55
N MET A 33 0.29 -7.54 -23.34
CA MET A 33 -0.65 -7.73 -22.22
C MET A 33 -2.04 -7.14 -22.49
N VAL A 34 -2.13 -6.05 -23.26
CA VAL A 34 -3.41 -5.45 -23.67
C VAL A 34 -4.06 -6.24 -24.80
N ARG A 35 -3.29 -6.73 -25.78
CA ARG A 35 -3.80 -7.52 -26.91
C ARG A 35 -4.25 -8.94 -26.53
N SER A 36 -3.65 -9.52 -25.50
CA SER A 36 -3.89 -10.90 -25.06
C SER A 36 -4.29 -10.99 -23.58
N PRO A 37 -5.40 -10.35 -23.16
CA PRO A 37 -5.83 -10.34 -21.75
C PRO A 37 -6.15 -11.75 -21.21
N GLU A 38 -6.54 -12.68 -22.07
CA GLU A 38 -6.75 -14.09 -21.74
C GLU A 38 -5.45 -14.82 -21.36
N GLU A 39 -4.30 -14.45 -21.95
CA GLU A 39 -3.00 -14.96 -21.54
C GLU A 39 -2.63 -14.47 -20.14
N VAL A 40 -2.89 -13.19 -19.86
CA VAL A 40 -2.70 -12.61 -18.52
C VAL A 40 -3.61 -13.31 -17.52
N ALA A 41 -4.88 -13.56 -17.84
CA ALA A 41 -5.79 -14.29 -16.97
C ALA A 41 -5.30 -15.73 -16.70
N ARG A 42 -4.93 -16.49 -17.74
CA ARG A 42 -4.37 -17.83 -17.61
C ARG A 42 -3.11 -17.84 -16.73
N ALA A 43 -2.22 -16.86 -16.89
CA ALA A 43 -1.02 -16.73 -16.09
C ALA A 43 -1.35 -16.54 -14.58
N PHE A 44 -2.46 -15.90 -14.23
CA PHE A 44 -2.89 -15.80 -12.84
C PHE A 44 -3.46 -17.11 -12.29
N GLU A 45 -4.14 -17.89 -13.12
CA GLU A 45 -4.80 -19.15 -12.75
C GLU A 45 -3.86 -20.35 -12.70
N THR A 46 -2.78 -20.35 -13.48
CA THR A 46 -1.80 -21.46 -13.51
C THR A 46 -1.36 -21.82 -12.09
N ALA A 47 -1.49 -23.10 -11.72
CA ALA A 47 -1.14 -23.59 -10.40
C ALA A 47 0.39 -23.52 -10.16
N PRO A 48 0.85 -23.06 -8.97
CA PRO A 48 0.05 -22.44 -7.91
C PRO A 48 -0.43 -21.04 -8.33
N ALA A 49 -1.71 -20.71 -8.09
CA ALA A 49 -2.30 -19.44 -8.53
C ALA A 49 -1.45 -18.23 -8.12
N LEU A 50 -1.23 -17.28 -9.02
CA LEU A 50 -0.35 -16.13 -8.79
C LEU A 50 -0.84 -15.28 -7.61
N HIS A 51 -2.15 -15.04 -7.57
CA HIS A 51 -2.83 -14.26 -6.54
C HIS A 51 -4.17 -14.91 -6.18
N ARG A 52 -4.65 -14.74 -4.95
CA ARG A 52 -6.00 -15.21 -4.56
C ARG A 52 -7.18 -14.55 -5.31
N PHE A 53 -6.91 -13.50 -6.09
CA PHE A 53 -7.92 -12.69 -6.78
C PHE A 53 -7.79 -12.89 -8.30
N VAL A 54 -7.77 -14.15 -8.71
CA VAL A 54 -7.53 -14.55 -10.11
C VAL A 54 -8.56 -13.98 -11.10
N ARG A 55 -9.78 -13.68 -10.65
CA ARG A 55 -10.85 -13.16 -11.51
C ARG A 55 -10.84 -11.65 -11.72
N THR A 56 -10.15 -10.88 -10.86
CA THR A 56 -10.22 -9.41 -10.88
C THR A 56 -8.89 -8.76 -11.22
N LEU A 57 -7.79 -9.26 -10.64
CA LEU A 57 -6.47 -8.66 -10.75
C LEU A 57 -5.89 -8.69 -12.18
N PRO A 58 -6.09 -9.74 -13.01
CA PRO A 58 -5.66 -9.72 -14.41
C PRO A 58 -6.27 -8.54 -15.18
N GLY A 59 -7.57 -8.31 -15.01
CA GLY A 59 -8.26 -7.21 -15.66
C GLY A 59 -7.73 -5.84 -15.21
N TRP A 60 -7.34 -5.69 -13.94
CA TRP A 60 -6.70 -4.46 -13.45
C TRP A 60 -5.29 -4.27 -14.02
N VAL A 61 -4.54 -5.35 -14.19
CA VAL A 61 -3.21 -5.32 -14.81
C VAL A 61 -3.31 -4.90 -16.28
N CYS A 62 -4.21 -5.51 -17.06
CA CYS A 62 -4.44 -5.10 -18.46
C CYS A 62 -4.96 -3.66 -18.54
N SER A 63 -5.87 -3.25 -17.66
CA SER A 63 -6.36 -1.86 -17.59
C SER A 63 -5.25 -0.87 -17.26
N ALA A 64 -4.33 -1.22 -16.36
CA ALA A 64 -3.17 -0.39 -16.04
C ALA A 64 -2.17 -0.33 -17.20
N ALA A 65 -1.98 -1.44 -17.93
CA ALA A 65 -1.13 -1.49 -19.12
C ALA A 65 -1.68 -0.59 -20.23
N SER A 66 -3.00 -0.66 -20.52
CA SER A 66 -3.67 0.23 -21.48
C SER A 66 -3.47 1.68 -21.10
N ARG A 67 -3.79 2.08 -19.86
CA ARG A 67 -3.60 3.47 -19.42
C ARG A 67 -2.16 3.95 -19.55
N LEU A 68 -1.18 3.10 -19.22
CA LEU A 68 0.22 3.48 -19.37
C LEU A 68 0.57 3.77 -20.84
N LEU A 69 0.07 2.96 -21.78
CA LEU A 69 0.26 3.20 -23.21
C LEU A 69 -0.47 4.48 -23.67
N ASP A 70 -1.75 4.62 -23.29
CA ASP A 70 -2.63 5.68 -23.78
C ASP A 70 -2.29 7.06 -23.20
N GLU A 71 -1.97 7.14 -21.90
CA GLU A 71 -1.82 8.42 -21.17
C GLU A 71 -0.36 8.73 -20.81
N TYR A 72 0.55 7.75 -20.86
CA TYR A 72 1.92 7.89 -20.33
C TYR A 72 3.02 7.39 -21.29
N ASP A 73 2.71 7.15 -22.57
CA ASP A 73 3.67 6.69 -23.60
C ASP A 73 4.42 5.41 -23.19
N GLY A 74 3.72 4.52 -22.47
CA GLY A 74 4.26 3.29 -21.90
C GLY A 74 5.22 3.49 -20.71
N ARG A 75 5.50 4.74 -20.28
CA ARG A 75 6.49 5.06 -19.24
C ARG A 75 5.83 5.32 -17.89
N ALA A 76 5.91 4.34 -16.98
CA ALA A 76 5.37 4.50 -15.63
C ALA A 76 5.98 5.70 -14.86
N ALA A 77 7.24 6.04 -15.10
CA ALA A 77 7.89 7.19 -14.47
C ALA A 77 7.20 8.54 -14.79
N SER A 78 6.45 8.62 -15.90
CA SER A 78 5.67 9.81 -16.26
C SER A 78 4.49 10.08 -15.31
N ILE A 79 4.13 9.11 -14.45
CA ILE A 79 3.16 9.31 -13.37
C ILE A 79 3.76 10.20 -12.27
N TRP A 80 5.06 10.06 -11.99
CA TRP A 80 5.81 10.76 -10.94
C TRP A 80 7.08 11.43 -11.48
N PRO A 81 6.99 12.38 -12.43
CA PRO A 81 8.19 13.04 -12.94
C PRO A 81 8.95 13.72 -11.78
N PRO A 82 10.29 13.85 -11.86
CA PRO A 82 11.06 14.54 -10.83
C PRO A 82 10.49 15.93 -10.51
N GLY A 83 10.35 16.23 -9.23
CA GLY A 83 9.75 17.47 -8.73
C GLY A 83 8.23 17.51 -8.70
N ALA A 84 7.54 16.43 -9.11
CA ALA A 84 6.08 16.36 -9.02
C ALA A 84 5.61 16.50 -7.56
N HIS A 85 4.47 17.16 -7.37
CA HIS A 85 3.84 17.28 -6.07
C HIS A 85 3.20 15.94 -5.66
N VAL A 86 3.30 15.55 -4.39
CA VAL A 86 2.73 14.27 -3.91
C VAL A 86 1.22 14.14 -4.16
N ILE A 87 0.49 15.26 -4.11
CA ILE A 87 -0.95 15.31 -4.40
C ILE A 87 -1.20 14.91 -5.86
N ASP A 88 -0.48 15.50 -6.82
CA ASP A 88 -0.62 15.17 -8.25
C ASP A 88 -0.30 13.70 -8.52
N VAL A 89 0.76 13.18 -7.90
CA VAL A 89 1.14 11.77 -8.03
C VAL A 89 0.04 10.87 -7.46
N THR A 90 -0.51 11.23 -6.30
CA THR A 90 -1.62 10.50 -5.66
C THR A 90 -2.85 10.49 -6.56
N GLU A 91 -3.25 11.64 -7.11
CA GLU A 91 -4.39 11.75 -8.02
C GLU A 91 -4.22 10.92 -9.29
N ARG A 92 -3.02 10.94 -9.90
CA ARG A 92 -2.72 10.10 -11.06
C ARG A 92 -2.80 8.62 -10.72
N LEU A 93 -2.28 8.21 -9.55
CA LEU A 93 -2.36 6.82 -9.08
C LEU A 93 -3.80 6.37 -8.83
N LEU A 94 -4.65 7.23 -8.27
CA LEU A 94 -6.07 6.94 -8.01
C LEU A 94 -6.89 6.67 -9.28
N LYS A 95 -6.42 7.14 -10.45
CA LYS A 95 -7.07 6.83 -11.73
C LYS A 95 -6.92 5.36 -12.11
N PHE A 96 -5.92 4.64 -11.58
CA PHE A 96 -5.70 3.22 -11.89
C PHE A 96 -6.69 2.32 -11.16
N ARG A 97 -7.42 1.51 -11.93
CA ARG A 97 -8.39 0.55 -11.37
C ARG A 97 -7.69 -0.40 -10.39
N GLY A 98 -8.20 -0.47 -9.17
CA GLY A 98 -7.62 -1.28 -8.10
C GLY A 98 -6.58 -0.58 -7.23
N ILE A 99 -6.30 0.71 -7.47
CA ILE A 99 -5.57 1.60 -6.58
C ILE A 99 -6.56 2.55 -5.91
N GLY A 100 -6.76 2.40 -4.60
CA GLY A 100 -7.49 3.36 -3.77
C GLY A 100 -6.52 4.17 -2.90
N GLU A 101 -7.05 5.10 -2.11
CA GLU A 101 -6.29 6.05 -1.27
C GLU A 101 -5.14 5.39 -0.50
N LYS A 102 -5.44 4.30 0.21
CA LYS A 102 -4.44 3.51 0.94
C LYS A 102 -3.23 3.13 0.08
N LYS A 103 -3.49 2.61 -1.12
CA LYS A 103 -2.45 2.12 -2.04
C LYS A 103 -1.72 3.27 -2.71
N ALA A 104 -2.41 4.38 -2.98
CA ALA A 104 -1.82 5.58 -3.55
C ALA A 104 -0.84 6.23 -2.56
N ALA A 105 -1.27 6.46 -1.31
CA ALA A 105 -0.42 6.98 -0.24
C ALA A 105 0.83 6.11 -0.03
N MET A 106 0.65 4.80 0.14
CA MET A 106 1.76 3.85 0.27
C MET A 106 2.71 3.89 -0.94
N ALA A 107 2.19 4.04 -2.17
CA ALA A 107 3.03 4.10 -3.36
C ALA A 107 3.88 5.37 -3.42
N VAL A 108 3.30 6.53 -3.09
CA VAL A 108 4.04 7.80 -2.98
C VAL A 108 5.18 7.68 -1.96
N GLU A 109 4.89 7.14 -0.78
CA GLU A 109 5.90 6.95 0.27
C GLU A 109 7.02 5.99 -0.14
N ILE A 110 6.69 4.92 -0.87
CA ILE A 110 7.69 4.02 -1.42
C ILE A 110 8.57 4.73 -2.45
N LEU A 111 7.97 5.53 -3.34
CA LEU A 111 8.71 6.28 -4.37
C LEU A 111 9.70 7.26 -3.73
N ALA A 112 9.25 8.07 -2.77
CA ALA A 112 10.11 9.02 -2.07
C ALA A 112 11.20 8.30 -1.25
N ARG A 113 10.81 7.39 -0.36
CA ARG A 113 11.72 6.79 0.63
C ARG A 113 12.62 5.69 0.09
N SER A 114 12.11 4.82 -0.78
CA SER A 114 12.83 3.61 -1.21
C SER A 114 13.49 3.77 -2.58
N PHE A 115 12.95 4.64 -3.44
CA PHE A 115 13.50 4.90 -4.77
C PHE A 115 14.17 6.27 -4.90
N GLY A 116 14.11 7.11 -3.85
CA GLY A 116 14.75 8.43 -3.85
C GLY A 116 14.17 9.37 -4.91
N VAL A 117 12.91 9.16 -5.32
CA VAL A 117 12.26 10.05 -6.30
C VAL A 117 12.07 11.42 -5.63
N PRO A 118 12.60 12.51 -6.21
CA PRO A 118 12.43 13.83 -5.64
C PRO A 118 11.00 14.28 -5.86
N LEU A 119 10.17 14.21 -4.81
CA LEU A 119 8.80 14.69 -4.81
C LEU A 119 8.70 15.96 -3.97
N ALA A 120 7.89 16.92 -4.44
CA ALA A 120 7.58 18.13 -3.70
C ALA A 120 6.33 17.93 -2.83
N GLY A 121 6.17 18.74 -1.80
CA GLY A 121 4.97 18.73 -0.97
C GLY A 121 4.87 17.55 -0.01
N LEU A 122 5.99 17.00 0.47
CA LEU A 122 5.99 15.84 1.38
C LEU A 122 5.18 16.09 2.66
N GLU A 123 5.06 17.35 3.09
CA GLU A 123 4.21 17.82 4.17
C GLU A 123 2.71 17.54 3.94
N CYS A 124 2.30 17.38 2.69
CA CYS A 124 0.94 16.98 2.29
C CYS A 124 0.78 15.45 2.16
N GLY A 125 1.84 14.68 2.39
CA GLY A 125 1.80 13.22 2.43
C GLY A 125 0.95 12.72 3.60
N THR A 126 0.42 11.51 3.51
CA THR A 126 -0.37 10.90 4.59
C THR A 126 -0.04 9.42 4.75
N VAL A 127 -0.29 8.89 5.94
CA VAL A 127 -0.18 7.46 6.22
C VAL A 127 -1.35 6.70 5.62
N ALA A 128 -1.13 5.45 5.21
CA ALA A 128 -2.20 4.59 4.79
C ALA A 128 -3.10 4.24 5.98
N TYR A 129 -4.38 4.61 5.92
CA TYR A 129 -5.38 4.25 6.93
C TYR A 129 -5.68 2.74 6.93
N ASP A 130 -4.76 1.95 7.50
CA ASP A 130 -4.82 0.50 7.51
C ASP A 130 -4.80 -0.09 8.91
N VAL A 131 -5.10 -1.38 9.00
CA VAL A 131 -5.29 -2.09 10.27
C VAL A 131 -4.05 -2.04 11.19
N HIS A 132 -2.84 -1.94 10.65
CA HIS A 132 -1.60 -1.80 11.41
C HIS A 132 -1.43 -0.36 11.89
N VAL A 133 -1.53 0.61 10.98
CA VAL A 133 -1.42 2.04 11.30
C VAL A 133 -2.45 2.43 12.37
N ARG A 134 -3.72 2.14 12.12
CA ARG A 134 -4.85 2.39 13.04
C ARG A 134 -4.62 1.81 14.42
N ARG A 135 -4.22 0.52 14.48
CA ARG A 135 -3.99 -0.16 15.76
C ARG A 135 -2.79 0.42 16.50
N VAL A 136 -1.71 0.74 15.80
CA VAL A 136 -0.52 1.33 16.41
C VAL A 136 -0.84 2.72 16.93
N PHE A 137 -1.52 3.56 16.15
CA PHE A 137 -1.91 4.91 16.57
C PHE A 137 -2.81 4.89 17.81
N LEU A 138 -3.83 4.02 17.84
CA LEU A 138 -4.72 3.87 19.00
C LEU A 138 -3.97 3.41 20.24
N ARG A 139 -3.16 2.36 20.12
CA ARG A 139 -2.49 1.71 21.26
C ARG A 139 -1.28 2.49 21.77
N ALA A 140 -0.65 3.27 20.90
CA ALA A 140 0.43 4.19 21.24
C ALA A 140 -0.11 5.53 21.79
N GLY A 141 -1.44 5.73 21.83
CA GLY A 141 -2.04 6.96 22.33
C GLY A 141 -1.89 8.16 21.40
N LEU A 142 -1.57 7.95 20.13
CA LEU A 142 -1.50 9.01 19.11
C LEU A 142 -2.90 9.48 18.69
N VAL A 143 -3.90 8.61 18.80
CA VAL A 143 -5.31 8.94 18.57
C VAL A 143 -6.20 8.29 19.62
N GLU A 144 -7.33 8.94 19.90
CA GLU A 144 -8.39 8.39 20.73
C GLU A 144 -9.42 7.62 19.91
N HIS A 145 -9.75 8.12 18.72
CA HIS A 145 -10.77 7.53 17.85
C HIS A 145 -10.15 6.90 16.60
N ASP A 146 -10.74 5.78 16.19
CA ASP A 146 -10.35 5.02 15.01
C ASP A 146 -11.01 5.62 13.75
N THR A 147 -10.55 6.80 13.34
CA THR A 147 -11.00 7.47 12.11
C THR A 147 -9.82 7.88 11.22
N ALA A 148 -10.05 7.93 9.91
CA ALA A 148 -9.02 8.37 8.96
C ALA A 148 -8.58 9.81 9.24
N MET A 149 -9.53 10.68 9.56
CA MET A 149 -9.27 12.08 9.91
C MET A 149 -8.34 12.22 11.12
N ASP A 150 -8.61 11.48 12.20
CA ASP A 150 -7.79 11.58 13.41
C ASP A 150 -6.39 11.00 13.20
N VAL A 151 -6.28 9.88 12.46
CA VAL A 151 -4.98 9.30 12.10
C VAL A 151 -4.16 10.26 11.23
N HIS A 152 -4.78 10.92 10.24
CA HIS A 152 -4.08 11.87 9.39
C HIS A 152 -3.60 13.09 10.20
N ARG A 153 -4.47 13.69 11.03
CA ARG A 153 -4.09 14.82 11.90
C ARG A 153 -2.98 14.46 12.88
N ALA A 154 -3.02 13.26 13.46
CA ALA A 154 -1.96 12.81 14.36
C ALA A 154 -0.63 12.60 13.62
N ALA A 155 -0.67 12.11 12.37
CA ALA A 155 0.53 12.00 11.55
C ALA A 155 1.11 13.39 11.22
N GLU A 156 0.24 14.35 10.84
CA GLU A 156 0.62 15.74 10.56
C GLU A 156 1.25 16.40 11.79
N ALA A 157 0.67 16.23 12.97
CA ALA A 157 1.22 16.77 14.21
C ALA A 157 2.57 16.11 14.59
N ALA A 158 2.71 14.81 14.35
CA ALA A 158 3.92 14.06 14.73
C ALA A 158 5.10 14.29 13.77
N CYS A 159 4.84 14.51 12.49
CA CYS A 159 5.87 14.78 11.50
C CYS A 159 5.37 15.80 10.44
N PRO A 160 5.33 17.10 10.77
CA PRO A 160 4.74 18.12 9.89
C PRO A 160 5.37 18.19 8.51
N GLU A 161 6.68 17.95 8.40
CA GLU A 161 7.43 18.02 7.15
C GLU A 161 7.20 16.81 6.23
N ALA A 162 6.74 15.68 6.79
CA ALA A 162 6.53 14.43 6.03
C ALA A 162 5.62 13.45 6.78
N PRO A 163 4.31 13.72 6.94
CA PRO A 163 3.42 12.90 7.76
C PRO A 163 3.34 11.45 7.27
N GLY A 164 3.36 11.25 5.95
CA GLY A 164 3.33 9.93 5.32
C GLY A 164 4.55 9.06 5.63
N SER A 165 5.67 9.64 6.04
CA SER A 165 6.90 8.88 6.39
C SER A 165 6.69 7.90 7.55
N LEU A 166 5.67 8.14 8.38
CA LEU A 166 5.27 7.28 9.49
C LEU A 166 4.63 5.96 9.04
N ASP A 167 4.22 5.84 7.78
CA ASP A 167 3.48 4.69 7.24
C ASP A 167 4.25 3.38 7.41
N LEU A 168 5.49 3.31 6.90
CA LEU A 168 6.28 2.09 7.01
C LEU A 168 6.58 1.74 8.46
N ALA A 169 7.00 2.72 9.26
CA ALA A 169 7.40 2.48 10.64
C ALA A 169 6.24 1.91 11.46
N THR A 170 5.05 2.50 11.33
CA THR A 170 3.85 2.03 12.02
C THR A 170 3.34 0.71 11.47
N TRP A 171 3.43 0.48 10.15
CA TRP A 171 3.13 -0.82 9.56
C TRP A 171 4.06 -1.92 10.08
N LEU A 172 5.37 -1.68 10.15
CA LEU A 172 6.35 -2.62 10.71
C LEU A 172 6.10 -2.88 12.19
N ILE A 173 5.81 -1.84 12.97
CA ILE A 173 5.48 -2.00 14.40
C ILE A 173 4.23 -2.85 14.57
N GLY A 174 3.17 -2.52 13.85
CA GLY A 174 1.91 -3.24 13.89
C GLY A 174 2.01 -4.64 13.34
N ARG A 175 2.92 -4.87 12.38
CA ARG A 175 3.20 -6.20 11.84
C ARG A 175 3.97 -7.00 12.86
N GLU A 176 5.12 -6.57 13.37
CA GLU A 176 6.02 -7.43 14.12
C GLU A 176 5.63 -7.60 15.60
N TRP A 177 5.36 -6.50 16.30
CA TRP A 177 5.17 -6.51 17.76
C TRP A 177 3.74 -6.21 18.20
N CYS A 178 3.15 -5.13 17.69
CA CYS A 178 1.81 -4.71 18.07
C CYS A 178 0.75 -5.53 17.30
N ARG A 179 0.75 -6.85 17.54
CA ARG A 179 -0.16 -7.82 16.91
C ARG A 179 -1.60 -7.61 17.41
N PRO A 180 -2.63 -7.97 16.62
CA PRO A 180 -4.02 -7.85 17.04
C PRO A 180 -4.33 -8.65 18.32
N ARG A 181 -3.77 -9.86 18.41
CA ARG A 181 -3.86 -10.75 19.56
C ARG A 181 -2.46 -10.92 20.14
N VAL A 182 -2.33 -10.82 21.46
CA VAL A 182 -1.07 -11.00 22.21
C VAL A 182 0.09 -10.16 21.63
N PRO A 183 0.08 -8.82 21.82
CA PRO A 183 1.18 -7.96 21.38
C PRO A 183 2.46 -8.21 22.20
N ASP A 184 3.62 -8.17 21.55
CA ASP A 184 4.93 -8.27 22.19
C ASP A 184 5.43 -6.88 22.60
N CYS A 185 4.80 -6.31 23.63
CA CYS A 185 5.08 -4.95 24.09
C CYS A 185 6.51 -4.78 24.64
N GLU A 186 7.07 -5.82 25.24
CA GLU A 186 8.40 -5.78 25.87
C GLU A 186 9.52 -5.66 24.82
N ARG A 187 9.35 -6.26 23.63
CA ARG A 187 10.33 -6.16 22.53
C ARG A 187 9.98 -5.11 21.49
N CYS A 188 8.84 -4.42 21.65
CA CYS A 188 8.38 -3.41 20.70
C CYS A 188 9.34 -2.21 20.64
N ARG A 189 9.60 -1.70 19.43
CA ARG A 189 10.47 -0.52 19.24
C ARG A 189 9.94 0.77 19.85
N LEU A 190 8.64 0.85 20.14
CA LEU A 190 8.08 1.97 20.92
C LEU A 190 8.41 1.86 22.42
N GLY A 191 8.88 0.71 22.90
CA GLY A 191 9.39 0.53 24.26
C GLY A 191 8.48 1.09 25.36
N THR A 192 9.08 1.90 26.23
CA THR A 192 8.43 2.50 27.40
C THR A 192 7.67 3.79 27.08
N VAL A 193 7.83 4.38 25.89
CA VAL A 193 7.08 5.60 25.51
C VAL A 193 5.65 5.28 25.07
N CYS A 194 5.38 4.02 24.72
CA CYS A 194 4.03 3.57 24.39
C CYS A 194 3.21 3.37 25.67
N PRO A 195 2.02 3.97 25.82
CA PRO A 195 1.12 3.72 26.94
C PRO A 195 0.47 2.32 26.90
N ARG A 196 0.61 1.58 25.78
CA ARG A 196 0.17 0.20 25.63
C ARG A 196 -1.32 0.02 25.92
N TYR A 197 -2.19 0.83 25.31
CA TYR A 197 -3.65 0.67 25.40
C TYR A 197 -4.15 -0.56 24.62
N VAL A 198 -3.65 -1.75 24.98
CA VAL A 198 -3.81 -3.01 24.23
C VAL A 198 -5.26 -3.50 24.17
N ASP A 199 -6.09 -3.01 25.09
CA ASP A 199 -7.54 -3.16 25.12
C ASP A 199 -8.24 -2.44 23.96
N ARG A 200 -7.65 -1.38 23.41
CA ARG A 200 -8.18 -0.70 22.22
C ARG A 200 -8.01 -1.57 20.97
N THR A 201 -9.12 -1.78 20.26
CA THR A 201 -9.17 -2.57 19.03
C THR A 201 -9.73 -1.76 17.87
N VAL A 202 -9.16 -1.97 16.69
CA VAL A 202 -9.69 -1.43 15.44
C VAL A 202 -11.05 -2.06 15.12
N VAL A 203 -11.99 -1.26 14.60
CA VAL A 203 -13.35 -1.71 14.24
C VAL A 203 -13.59 -1.61 12.73
N GLY A 204 -14.57 -2.34 12.18
CA GLY A 204 -14.92 -2.23 10.75
C GLY A 204 -13.90 -2.84 9.79
N VAL A 205 -13.60 -2.15 8.68
CA VAL A 205 -12.85 -2.72 7.54
C VAL A 205 -11.48 -3.24 7.96
N GLY A 206 -11.22 -4.51 7.67
CA GLY A 206 -9.95 -5.17 7.95
C GLY A 206 -9.75 -5.60 9.42
N ALA A 207 -10.63 -5.21 10.34
CA ALA A 207 -10.61 -5.72 11.69
C ALA A 207 -10.81 -7.25 11.65
N ARG A 208 -9.91 -8.00 12.28
CA ARG A 208 -10.15 -9.42 12.52
C ARG A 208 -11.10 -9.49 13.70
N SER A 209 -12.27 -10.13 13.54
CA SER A 209 -13.11 -10.37 14.70
C SER A 209 -12.30 -11.11 15.76
N ALA A 210 -12.48 -10.71 17.01
CA ALA A 210 -12.18 -11.58 18.13
C ALA A 210 -13.14 -12.76 18.01
N ARG A 211 -12.82 -13.75 17.17
CA ARG A 211 -13.37 -15.08 17.39
C ARG A 211 -12.88 -15.51 18.78
N PRO A 212 -13.79 -15.91 19.67
CA PRO A 212 -13.46 -16.32 21.03
C PRO A 212 -12.38 -17.41 21.02
#